data_AF-A0AAU2ZZF2-F1
#
_entry.id   AF-A0AAU2ZZF2-F1
#
_cell.length_a   1.000
_cell.length_b   1.000
_cell.length_c   1.000
_cell.angle_alpha   90.00
_cell.angle_beta   90.00
_cell.angle_gamma   90.00
#
_symmetry.space_group_name_H-M   'P 1'
#
loop_
_entity.id
_entity.type
_entity.pdbx_description
1 polymer ?
#
loop_
_entity_poly.entity_id
_entity_poly.type
_entity_poly.pdbx_seq_one_letter_code
_entity_poly.pdbx_strand_id
1 'polypeptide(L)' 'MEEALQGPGQNVFIAPVYLAQLKAESEFADVPAEEMTPAQYREPAARYNGGPYWQSDSAQAYGRGFDNNLDDARNALRR' A
#
# COMPACT_ATOMS: atom_id res chain seq x y z
N MET A 1 -20.72 3.58 -13.87
CA MET A 1 -19.86 4.28 -12.90
C MET A 1 -18.46 3.69 -13.05
N GLU A 2 -17.93 3.68 -14.29
CA GLU A 2 -16.71 2.94 -14.67
C GLU A 2 -15.66 3.82 -15.36
N GLU A 3 -16.02 5.06 -15.75
CA GLU A 3 -15.20 5.87 -16.66
C GLU A 3 -14.12 6.71 -15.96
N ALA A 4 -14.13 6.80 -14.62
CA ALA A 4 -13.15 7.60 -13.86
C ALA A 4 -11.82 6.86 -13.58
N LEU A 5 -11.70 5.58 -13.94
CA LEU A 5 -10.52 4.74 -13.67
C LEU A 5 -9.55 4.63 -14.87
N GLN A 6 -9.84 5.29 -16.00
CA GLN A 6 -9.13 5.08 -17.28
C GLN A 6 -8.06 6.15 -17.60
N GLY A 7 -7.88 7.16 -16.75
CA GLY A 7 -6.84 8.18 -16.92
C GLY A 7 -5.54 7.82 -16.19
N PRO A 8 -4.38 7.69 -16.86
CA PRO A 8 -3.10 7.43 -16.17
C PRO A 8 -2.78 8.49 -15.10
N GLY A 9 -3.23 9.74 -15.28
CA GLY A 9 -3.07 10.82 -14.30
C GLY A 9 -4.00 10.73 -13.08
N GLN A 10 -5.14 10.02 -13.17
CA GLN A 10 -6.05 9.77 -12.04
C GLN A 10 -5.64 8.51 -11.25
N ASN A 11 -5.11 7.48 -11.92
CA ASN A 11 -4.67 6.24 -11.27
C ASN A 11 -3.47 6.41 -10.32
N VAL A 12 -2.57 7.36 -10.58
CA VAL A 12 -1.35 7.51 -9.76
C VAL A 12 -1.67 7.94 -8.32
N PHE A 13 -2.80 8.61 -8.07
CA PHE A 13 -3.17 9.09 -6.74
C PHE A 13 -4.12 8.14 -5.98
N ILE A 14 -4.83 7.24 -6.67
CA ILE A 14 -5.83 6.37 -6.02
C ILE A 14 -5.14 5.37 -5.07
N ALA A 15 -4.05 4.73 -5.52
CA ALA A 15 -3.38 3.74 -4.69
C ALA A 15 -2.73 4.33 -3.42
N PRO A 16 -1.95 5.44 -3.48
CA PRO A 16 -1.40 6.05 -2.27
C PRO A 16 -2.48 6.58 -1.31
N VAL A 17 -3.56 7.19 -1.82
CA VAL A 17 -4.67 7.68 -0.97
C VAL A 17 -5.39 6.52 -0.30
N TYR A 18 -5.65 5.42 -1.02
CA TYR A 18 -6.32 4.28 -0.44
C TYR A 18 -5.42 3.54 0.58
N LEU A 19 -4.11 3.45 0.34
CA LEU A 19 -3.15 2.93 1.33
C LEU A 19 -3.10 3.81 2.59
N ALA A 20 -3.18 5.13 2.46
CA ALA A 20 -3.24 6.05 3.59
C ALA A 20 -4.53 5.86 4.42
N GLN A 21 -5.67 5.63 3.76
CA GLN A 21 -6.91 5.28 4.45
C GLN A 21 -6.77 3.95 5.21
N LEU A 22 -6.24 2.91 4.57
CA LEU A 22 -6.04 1.60 5.21
C LEU A 22 -5.08 1.67 6.40
N LYS A 23 -4.07 2.56 6.35
CA LYS A 23 -3.21 2.88 7.50
C LYS A 23 -4.01 3.57 8.62
N ALA A 24 -4.87 4.54 8.31
CA ALA A 24 -5.68 5.23 9.31
C ALA A 24 -6.66 4.29 10.05
N GLU A 25 -7.03 3.17 9.43
CA GLU A 25 -7.88 2.12 10.00
C GLU A 25 -7.09 1.00 10.72
N SER A 26 -5.78 1.15 10.88
CA SER A 26 -4.89 0.16 11.50
C SER A 26 -4.48 0.54 12.92
N GLU A 27 -3.85 -0.40 13.63
CA GLU A 27 -3.29 -0.15 14.97
C GLU A 27 -2.08 0.83 14.97
N PHE A 28 -1.55 1.15 13.79
CA PHE A 28 -0.41 2.06 13.61
C PHE A 28 -0.81 3.35 12.88
N ALA A 29 -2.08 3.77 13.03
CA ALA A 29 -2.59 5.01 12.45
C ALA A 29 -1.73 6.23 12.83
N ASP A 30 -1.21 6.27 14.05
CA ASP A 30 -0.43 7.39 14.60
C ASP A 30 1.08 7.31 14.29
N VAL A 31 1.56 6.24 13.65
CA VAL A 31 2.98 6.11 13.27
C VAL A 31 3.23 6.92 11.99
N PRO A 32 4.18 7.86 11.94
CA PRO A 32 4.56 8.53 10.69
C PRO A 32 4.93 7.50 9.61
N ALA A 33 4.56 7.74 8.36
CA ALA A 33 4.77 6.74 7.31
C ALA A 33 6.25 6.36 7.19
N GLU A 34 7.13 7.34 7.18
CA GLU A 34 8.59 7.22 7.15
C GLU A 34 9.19 6.43 8.32
N GLU A 35 8.47 6.29 9.43
CA GLU A 35 8.87 5.54 10.63
C GLU A 35 8.21 4.16 10.73
N MET A 36 7.26 3.84 9.82
CA MET A 36 6.61 2.53 9.82
C MET A 36 7.63 1.40 9.60
N THR A 37 7.47 0.34 10.38
CA THR A 37 8.23 -0.90 10.19
C THR A 37 7.80 -1.60 8.89
N PRO A 38 8.64 -2.50 8.33
CA PRO A 38 8.25 -3.30 7.18
C PRO A 38 6.92 -4.03 7.39
N ALA A 39 6.69 -4.63 8.56
CA ALA A 39 5.43 -5.31 8.87
C ALA A 39 4.21 -4.37 8.79
N GLN A 40 4.35 -3.14 9.28
CA GLN A 40 3.29 -2.12 9.21
C GLN A 40 3.04 -1.66 7.76
N TYR A 41 4.03 -1.68 6.88
CA TYR A 41 3.84 -1.40 5.45
C TYR A 41 3.15 -2.56 4.71
N ARG A 42 3.41 -3.81 5.10
CA ARG A 42 2.82 -5.00 4.46
C ARG A 42 1.32 -5.08 4.65
N GLU A 43 0.82 -4.71 5.82
CA GLU A 43 -0.60 -4.82 6.16
C GLU A 43 -1.52 -4.00 5.22
N PRO A 44 -1.33 -2.69 5.02
CA PRO A 44 -2.17 -1.91 4.11
C PRO A 44 -1.99 -2.40 2.66
N ALA A 45 -0.81 -2.89 2.26
CA ALA A 45 -0.61 -3.49 0.95
C ALA A 45 -1.41 -4.81 0.78
N ALA A 46 -1.42 -5.67 1.80
CA ALA A 46 -2.22 -6.90 1.79
C ALA A 46 -3.73 -6.58 1.80
N ARG A 47 -4.16 -5.59 2.58
CA ARG A 47 -5.55 -5.10 2.61
C ARG A 47 -5.98 -4.51 1.26
N TYR A 48 -5.12 -3.73 0.61
CA TYR A 48 -5.35 -3.15 -0.72
C TYR A 48 -5.62 -4.25 -1.76
N ASN A 49 -4.81 -5.31 -1.76
CA ASN A 49 -4.93 -6.38 -2.76
C ASN A 49 -5.99 -7.44 -2.41
N GLY A 50 -6.21 -7.70 -1.12
CA GLY A 50 -7.06 -8.79 -0.65
C GLY A 50 -8.47 -8.37 -0.19
N GLY A 51 -8.71 -7.08 0.06
CA GLY A 51 -9.98 -6.59 0.61
C GLY A 51 -10.41 -7.38 1.85
N PRO A 52 -11.66 -7.89 1.92
CA PRO A 52 -12.13 -8.73 3.02
C PRO A 52 -11.31 -10.02 3.26
N TYR A 53 -10.55 -10.48 2.26
CA TYR A 53 -9.75 -11.69 2.33
C TYR A 53 -8.25 -11.40 2.48
N TRP A 54 -7.89 -10.24 3.03
CA TRP A 54 -6.50 -9.80 3.17
C TRP A 54 -5.61 -10.74 4.01
N GLN A 55 -6.22 -11.60 4.83
CA GLN A 55 -5.53 -12.62 5.62
C GLN A 55 -5.17 -13.87 4.79
N SER A 56 -5.63 -13.98 3.55
CA SER A 56 -5.27 -15.09 2.66
C SER A 56 -3.79 -15.06 2.29
N ASP A 57 -3.23 -16.24 1.99
CA ASP A 57 -1.81 -16.39 1.63
C ASP A 57 -1.39 -15.53 0.44
N SER A 58 -2.29 -15.35 -0.55
CA SER A 58 -2.04 -14.55 -1.75
C SER A 58 -1.98 -13.05 -1.44
N ALA A 59 -2.90 -12.54 -0.61
CA ALA A 59 -2.88 -11.15 -0.18
C ALA A 59 -1.65 -10.86 0.71
N GLN A 60 -1.31 -11.79 1.60
CA GLN A 60 -0.10 -11.69 2.41
C GLN A 60 1.19 -11.77 1.56
N ALA A 61 1.19 -12.56 0.48
CA ALA A 61 2.30 -12.60 -0.48
C ALA A 61 2.49 -11.25 -1.18
N TYR A 62 1.39 -10.58 -1.55
CA TYR A 62 1.45 -9.23 -2.08
C TYR A 62 2.05 -8.25 -1.06
N GLY A 63 1.61 -8.32 0.20
CA GLY A 63 2.19 -7.53 1.29
C GLY A 63 3.69 -7.74 1.40
N ARG A 64 4.18 -8.99 1.44
CA ARG A 64 5.62 -9.29 1.49
C ARG A 64 6.41 -8.74 0.28
N GLY A 65 5.79 -8.74 -0.90
CA GLY A 65 6.41 -8.17 -2.11
C GLY A 65 6.47 -6.64 -2.12
N PHE A 66 5.61 -5.98 -1.35
CA PHE A 66 5.53 -4.52 -1.28
C PHE A 66 6.81 -3.89 -0.72
N ASP A 67 7.42 -4.50 0.30
CA ASP A 67 8.66 -3.97 0.91
C ASP A 67 9.80 -3.86 -0.10
N ASN A 68 9.97 -4.88 -0.95
CA ASN A 68 11.02 -4.89 -1.98
C ASN A 68 10.83 -3.71 -2.96
N ASN A 69 9.58 -3.46 -3.37
CA ASN A 69 9.26 -2.35 -4.26
C ASN A 69 9.48 -0.99 -3.58
N LEU A 70 9.23 -0.88 -2.27
CA LEU A 70 9.43 0.36 -1.51
C LEU A 70 10.91 0.73 -1.42
N ASP A 71 11.78 -0.26 -1.16
CA ASP A 71 13.22 -0.05 -1.11
C ASP A 71 13.78 0.32 -2.49
N ASP A 72 13.33 -0.35 -3.56
CA ASP A 72 13.69 0.00 -4.93
C ASP A 72 13.25 1.43 -5.30
N ALA A 73 12.03 1.82 -4.93
CA ALA A 73 11.51 3.17 -5.17
C ALA A 73 12.33 4.23 -4.40
N ARG A 74 12.64 3.99 -3.12
CA ARG A 74 13.51 4.87 -2.32
C ARG A 74 14.90 5.01 -2.93
N ASN A 75 15.47 3.92 -3.42
CA ASN A 75 16.77 3.92 -4.09
C ASN A 75 16.72 4.61 -5.47
N ALA A 76 15.58 4.59 -6.16
CA ALA A 76 15.38 5.31 -7.41
C ALA A 76 15.31 6.83 -7.20
N LEU A 77 14.71 7.30 -6.10
CA LEU A 77 14.57 8.73 -5.77
C LEU A 77 15.87 9.38 -5.26
N ARG A 78 16.87 8.60 -4.85
CA ARG A 78 18.17 9.09 -4.37
C ARG A 78 19.22 9.27 -5.49
N ARG A 79 18.83 9.07 -6.75
CA ARG A 79 19.73 9.13 -7.92
C ARG A 79 19.65 10.48 -8.61
#